data_AF-A0A534HVE5-F1
#
_entry.id   AF-A0A534HVE5-F1
#
_cell.length_a   1.000
_cell.length_b   1.000
_cell.length_c   1.000
_cell.angle_alpha   90.00
_cell.angle_beta   90.00
_cell.angle_gamma   90.00
#
_symmetry.space_group_name_H-M   'P 1'
#
loop_
_entity.id
_entity.type
_entity.pdbx_description
1 polymer ?
#
loop_
_entity_poly.entity_id
_entity_poly.type
_entity_poly.pdbx_seq_one_letter_code
_entity_poly.pdbx_strand_id
1 'polypeptide(L)'
;MEPSPPPTMSAPDVPPPSPGSILPPLSSTVLLAMGAIGGLVLASIFGYILFVARLRLDEQLWWTGFASIIFALGFFVLFAATHDRKIARPLAGGFFVISAGSFYGSIFAGGSSDLAKLLYTILLSILVMIVLGAIFVMARDAERDAIRKAQRRHIP
;
A
#
# COMPACT_ATOMS: atom_id res chain seq x y z
N MET A 1 69.18 -6.16 -29.43
CA MET A 1 68.59 -5.44 -28.29
C MET A 1 67.27 -4.86 -28.80
N GLU A 2 66.18 -5.59 -28.55
CA GLU A 2 64.84 -5.26 -29.08
C GLU A 2 64.17 -4.26 -28.13
N PRO A 3 63.51 -3.19 -28.64
CA PRO A 3 62.84 -2.22 -27.78
C PRO A 3 61.52 -2.81 -27.24
N SER A 4 61.31 -2.69 -25.94
CA SER A 4 60.11 -3.13 -25.23
C SER A 4 58.87 -2.34 -25.66
N PRO A 5 57.68 -2.97 -25.74
CA PRO A 5 56.45 -2.26 -26.09
C PRO A 5 55.97 -1.37 -24.93
N PRO A 6 55.26 -0.26 -25.23
CA PRO A 6 54.81 0.69 -24.21
C PRO A 6 53.70 0.09 -23.33
N PRO A 7 53.58 0.53 -22.07
CA PRO A 7 52.56 0.05 -21.15
C PRO A 7 51.17 0.44 -21.63
N THR A 8 50.27 -0.54 -21.71
CA THR A 8 48.84 -0.34 -21.91
C THR A 8 48.27 0.43 -20.73
N MET A 9 47.97 1.72 -20.91
CA MET A 9 47.14 2.47 -19.99
C MET A 9 45.75 1.82 -19.97
N SER A 10 45.43 1.15 -18.86
CA SER A 10 44.05 0.77 -18.55
C SER A 10 43.23 2.06 -18.46
N ALA A 11 42.29 2.22 -19.39
CA ALA A 11 41.28 3.26 -19.30
C ALA A 11 40.60 3.15 -17.92
N PRO A 12 40.29 4.27 -17.24
CA PRO A 12 39.57 4.20 -15.98
C PRO A 12 38.23 3.51 -16.23
N ASP A 13 37.95 2.44 -15.47
CA ASP A 13 36.66 1.77 -15.43
C ASP A 13 35.60 2.80 -15.03
N VAL A 14 34.91 3.37 -16.02
CA VAL A 14 33.71 4.16 -15.78
C VAL A 14 32.65 3.15 -15.35
N PRO A 15 32.15 3.20 -14.09
CA PRO A 15 31.09 2.30 -13.67
C PRO A 15 29.89 2.50 -14.60
N PRO A 16 29.24 1.42 -15.08
CA PRO A 16 28.10 1.54 -15.97
C PRO A 16 27.05 2.44 -15.30
N PRO A 17 26.39 3.34 -16.05
CA PRO A 17 25.31 4.13 -15.50
C PRO A 17 24.29 3.18 -14.88
N SER A 18 24.10 3.30 -13.57
CA SER A 18 23.05 2.56 -12.87
C SER A 18 21.74 2.84 -13.62
N PRO A 19 20.87 1.84 -13.87
CA PRO A 19 19.54 2.07 -14.43
C PRO A 19 18.67 2.79 -13.39
N GLY A 20 19.02 4.03 -13.08
CA GLY A 20 18.25 4.94 -12.25
C GLY A 20 17.05 5.38 -13.07
N SER A 21 15.89 4.87 -12.67
CA SER A 21 14.54 5.38 -12.97
C SER A 21 14.48 6.47 -14.04
N ILE A 22 14.05 6.11 -15.25
CA ILE A 22 13.82 7.00 -16.39
C ILE A 22 12.67 8.02 -16.14
N LEU A 23 12.04 7.96 -14.96
CA LEU A 23 10.95 8.86 -14.59
C LEU A 23 11.48 9.93 -13.61
N PRO A 24 11.33 11.22 -13.94
CA PRO A 24 11.59 12.30 -12.98
C PRO A 24 10.79 12.02 -11.70
N PRO A 25 11.40 12.10 -10.50
CA PRO A 25 10.65 11.94 -9.27
C PRO A 25 9.55 13.00 -9.24
N LEU A 26 8.29 12.56 -9.19
CA LEU A 26 7.14 13.43 -8.98
C LEU A 26 7.42 14.30 -7.75
N SER A 27 7.32 15.62 -7.92
CA SER A 27 7.53 16.57 -6.83
C SER A 27 6.62 16.19 -5.65
N SER A 28 7.17 16.18 -4.43
CA SER A 28 6.42 15.84 -3.21
C SER A 28 5.14 16.67 -3.05
N THR A 29 5.13 17.90 -3.59
CA THR A 29 3.94 18.76 -3.65
C THR A 29 2.83 18.17 -4.52
N VAL A 30 3.18 17.57 -5.66
CA VAL A 30 2.20 16.91 -6.56
C VAL A 30 1.65 15.66 -5.89
N LEU A 31 2.49 14.87 -5.22
CA LEU A 31 2.05 13.70 -4.46
C LEU A 31 1.12 14.07 -3.31
N LEU A 32 1.42 15.16 -2.60
CA LEU A 32 0.57 15.68 -1.53
C LEU A 32 -0.76 16.20 -2.07
N ALA A 33 -0.76 16.92 -3.20
CA ALA A 33 -1.98 17.38 -3.85
C ALA A 33 -2.84 16.21 -4.34
N MET A 34 -2.26 15.20 -4.97
CA MET A 34 -2.97 13.98 -5.36
C MET A 34 -3.54 13.24 -4.14
N GLY A 35 -2.77 13.15 -3.04
CA GLY A 35 -3.25 12.59 -1.78
C GLY A 35 -4.40 13.38 -1.17
N ALA A 36 -4.34 14.71 -1.20
CA ALA A 36 -5.39 15.59 -0.68
C ALA A 36 -6.69 15.49 -1.50
N ILE A 37 -6.58 15.48 -2.83
CA ILE A 37 -7.72 15.26 -3.73
C ILE A 37 -8.31 13.87 -3.51
N GLY A 38 -7.47 12.84 -3.41
CA GLY A 38 -7.90 11.48 -3.09
C GLY A 38 -8.65 11.41 -1.76
N GLY A 39 -8.14 12.08 -0.71
CA GLY A 39 -8.79 12.17 0.60
C GLY A 39 -10.14 12.88 0.56
N LEU A 40 -10.26 13.96 -0.22
CA LEU A 40 -11.51 14.69 -0.39
C LEU A 40 -12.57 13.84 -1.12
N VAL A 41 -12.18 13.18 -2.21
CA VAL A 41 -13.05 12.26 -2.95
C VAL A 41 -13.52 11.13 -2.05
N LEU A 42 -12.62 10.60 -1.22
CA LEU A 42 -12.92 9.54 -0.28
C LEU A 42 -13.92 9.99 0.79
N ALA A 43 -13.68 11.13 1.42
CA ALA A 43 -14.62 11.71 2.39
C ALA A 43 -16.00 11.96 1.76
N SER A 44 -16.04 12.36 0.49
CA SER A 44 -17.28 12.61 -0.25
C SER A 44 -18.04 11.30 -0.54
N ILE A 45 -17.34 10.23 -0.95
CA ILE A 45 -17.96 8.92 -1.20
C ILE A 45 -18.50 8.32 0.10
N PHE A 46 -17.72 8.39 1.19
CA PHE A 46 -18.18 7.95 2.51
C PHE A 46 -19.38 8.77 2.97
N GLY A 47 -19.33 10.10 2.85
CA GLY A 47 -20.45 10.97 3.19
C GLY A 47 -21.72 10.64 2.40
N TYR A 48 -21.58 10.39 1.10
CA TYR A 48 -22.69 10.01 0.24
C TYR A 48 -23.32 8.67 0.65
N ILE A 49 -22.50 7.63 0.82
CA ILE A 49 -22.97 6.30 1.23
C ILE A 49 -23.63 6.36 2.61
N LEU A 50 -23.02 7.10 3.55
CA LEU A 50 -23.47 7.11 4.94
C LEU A 50 -24.71 7.96 5.20
N PHE A 51 -24.90 9.06 4.46
CA PHE A 51 -25.95 10.05 4.77
C PHE A 51 -26.96 10.29 3.65
N VAL A 52 -26.62 9.99 2.39
CA VAL A 52 -27.47 10.36 1.23
C VAL A 52 -28.15 9.14 0.61
N ALA A 53 -27.45 8.02 0.48
CA ALA A 53 -27.86 6.92 -0.37
C ALA A 53 -29.07 6.08 0.13
N ARG A 54 -29.69 6.44 1.27
CA ARG A 54 -30.89 5.81 1.89
C ARG A 54 -30.92 4.28 1.75
N LEU A 55 -29.79 3.62 2.03
CA LEU A 55 -29.68 2.17 2.01
C LEU A 55 -30.13 1.58 3.35
N ARG A 56 -30.49 0.29 3.35
CA ARG A 56 -30.58 -0.47 4.60
C ARG A 56 -29.19 -0.56 5.23
N LEU A 57 -29.15 -0.68 6.56
CA LEU A 57 -27.92 -0.60 7.33
C LEU A 57 -26.91 -1.69 6.90
N ASP A 58 -27.37 -2.90 6.61
CA ASP A 58 -26.55 -4.00 6.07
C ASP A 58 -25.89 -3.67 4.72
N GLU A 59 -26.64 -3.03 3.83
CA GLU A 59 -26.17 -2.69 2.49
C GLU A 59 -25.28 -1.44 2.51
N GLN A 60 -25.57 -0.49 3.39
CA GLN A 60 -24.72 0.66 3.66
C GLN A 60 -23.33 0.21 4.14
N LEU A 61 -23.26 -0.72 5.10
CA LEU A 61 -21.99 -1.29 5.56
C LEU A 61 -21.28 -2.10 4.48
N TRP A 62 -22.02 -2.79 3.60
CA TRP A 62 -21.43 -3.49 2.46
C TRP A 62 -20.71 -2.52 1.52
N TRP A 63 -21.38 -1.43 1.14
CA TRP A 63 -20.82 -0.43 0.23
C TRP A 63 -19.67 0.37 0.85
N THR A 64 -19.70 0.67 2.15
CA THR A 64 -18.54 1.28 2.83
C THR A 64 -17.36 0.32 2.90
N GLY A 65 -17.60 -0.97 3.14
CA GLY A 65 -16.58 -2.02 3.10
C GLY A 65 -15.94 -2.16 1.73
N PHE A 66 -16.75 -2.12 0.68
CA PHE A 66 -16.28 -2.19 -0.70
C PHE A 66 -15.49 -0.93 -1.12
N ALA A 67 -16.00 0.27 -0.83
CA ALA A 67 -15.30 1.50 -1.15
C ALA A 67 -13.93 1.55 -0.45
N SER A 68 -13.88 1.23 0.86
CA SER A 68 -12.64 1.22 1.63
C SER A 68 -11.61 0.22 1.10
N ILE A 69 -12.01 -0.95 0.58
CA ILE A 69 -11.05 -1.91 0.03
C ILE A 69 -10.46 -1.43 -1.30
N ILE A 70 -11.26 -0.80 -2.16
CA ILE A 70 -10.77 -0.18 -3.40
C ILE A 70 -9.75 0.91 -3.07
N PHE A 71 -10.02 1.72 -2.05
CA PHE A 71 -9.09 2.76 -1.62
C PHE A 71 -7.84 2.19 -0.95
N ALA A 72 -7.96 1.15 -0.12
CA ALA A 72 -6.80 0.45 0.44
C ALA A 72 -5.89 -0.05 -0.69
N LEU A 73 -6.47 -0.62 -1.75
CA LEU A 73 -5.73 -1.04 -2.94
C LEU A 73 -5.13 0.14 -3.70
N GLY A 74 -5.88 1.23 -3.89
CA GLY A 74 -5.39 2.44 -4.56
C GLY A 74 -4.21 3.08 -3.83
N PHE A 75 -4.28 3.19 -2.50
CA PHE A 75 -3.16 3.68 -1.66
C PHE A 75 -1.99 2.70 -1.65
N PHE A 76 -2.24 1.39 -1.71
CA PHE A 76 -1.19 0.38 -1.86
C PHE A 76 -0.47 0.48 -3.23
N VAL A 77 -1.19 0.71 -4.32
CA VAL A 77 -0.60 0.94 -5.66
C VAL A 77 0.17 2.25 -5.69
N LEU A 78 -0.38 3.31 -5.11
CA LEU A 78 0.31 4.60 -4.97
C LEU A 78 1.58 4.47 -4.12
N PHE A 79 1.56 3.67 -3.05
CA PHE A 79 2.73 3.28 -2.26
C PHE A 79 3.78 2.57 -3.10
N ALA A 80 3.37 1.60 -3.93
CA ALA A 80 4.27 0.87 -4.81
C ALA A 80 4.93 1.79 -5.85
N ALA A 81 4.20 2.79 -6.35
CA ALA A 81 4.69 3.74 -7.35
C ALA A 81 5.64 4.81 -6.77
N THR A 82 5.40 5.28 -5.54
CA THR A 82 6.04 6.50 -5.01
C THR A 82 7.23 6.26 -4.07
N HIS A 83 7.49 5.01 -3.66
CA HIS A 83 8.57 4.63 -2.72
C HIS A 83 8.55 5.32 -1.34
N ASP A 84 7.58 6.20 -1.06
CA ASP A 84 7.46 6.86 0.25
C ASP A 84 6.72 5.94 1.25
N ARG A 85 7.49 5.04 1.84
CA ARG A 85 6.97 3.95 2.65
C ARG A 85 6.37 4.38 4.00
N LYS A 86 6.60 5.63 4.42
CA LYS A 86 6.25 6.09 5.78
C LYS A 86 4.79 6.49 5.94
N ILE A 87 4.14 6.97 4.88
CA ILE A 87 2.78 7.52 4.97
C ILE A 87 1.76 6.59 4.33
N ALA A 88 2.09 5.94 3.21
CA ALA A 88 1.10 5.17 2.47
C ALA A 88 0.82 3.76 3.05
N ARG A 89 1.77 3.17 3.79
CA ARG A 89 1.56 1.91 4.55
C ARG A 89 0.50 2.00 5.66
N PRO A 90 0.58 2.97 6.60
CA PRO A 90 -0.42 3.08 7.65
C PRO A 90 -1.80 3.46 7.10
N LEU A 91 -1.87 4.26 6.03
CA LEU A 91 -3.12 4.61 5.37
C LEU A 91 -3.79 3.40 4.71
N ALA A 92 -3.06 2.60 3.92
CA ALA A 92 -3.59 1.38 3.33
C ALA A 92 -4.06 0.37 4.39
N GLY A 93 -3.30 0.22 5.47
CA GLY A 93 -3.68 -0.60 6.62
C GLY A 93 -4.95 -0.08 7.34
N GLY A 94 -5.06 1.24 7.53
CA GLY A 94 -6.24 1.87 8.12
C GLY A 94 -7.51 1.62 7.30
N PHE A 95 -7.44 1.82 5.98
CA PHE A 95 -8.57 1.52 5.10
C PHE A 95 -8.92 0.04 5.04
N PHE A 96 -7.91 -0.84 5.13
CA PHE A 96 -8.15 -2.27 5.24
C PHE A 96 -8.92 -2.64 6.51
N VAL A 97 -8.58 -2.07 7.66
CA VAL A 97 -9.30 -2.30 8.92
C VAL A 97 -10.74 -1.77 8.86
N ILE A 98 -10.94 -0.58 8.28
CA ILE A 98 -12.28 -0.02 8.05
C ILE A 98 -13.11 -0.96 7.15
N SER A 99 -12.47 -1.52 6.12
CA SER A 99 -13.11 -2.48 5.22
C SER A 99 -13.54 -3.76 5.94
N ALA A 100 -12.62 -4.37 6.69
CA ALA A 100 -12.91 -5.58 7.46
C ALA A 100 -14.05 -5.33 8.46
N GLY A 101 -14.00 -4.25 9.24
CA GLY A 101 -15.06 -3.89 10.19
C GLY A 101 -16.42 -3.66 9.53
N SER A 102 -16.42 -3.01 8.35
CA SER A 102 -17.64 -2.78 7.58
C SER A 102 -18.24 -4.08 7.04
N PHE A 103 -17.43 -5.00 6.50
CA PHE A 103 -17.91 -6.29 6.03
C PHE A 103 -18.43 -7.18 7.16
N TYR A 104 -17.73 -7.25 8.31
CA TYR A 104 -18.25 -7.95 9.48
C TYR A 104 -19.59 -7.36 9.93
N GLY A 105 -19.68 -6.03 10.05
CA GLY A 105 -20.91 -5.36 10.44
C GLY A 105 -22.07 -5.61 9.45
N SER A 106 -21.79 -5.64 8.14
CA SER A 106 -22.78 -5.96 7.11
C SER A 106 -23.35 -7.38 7.27
N ILE A 107 -22.50 -8.37 7.57
CA ILE A 107 -22.93 -9.77 7.77
C ILE A 107 -23.90 -9.88 8.96
N PHE A 108 -23.65 -9.16 10.06
CA PHE A 108 -24.48 -9.25 11.27
C PHE A 108 -25.70 -8.34 11.26
N ALA A 109 -25.64 -7.20 10.56
CA ALA A 109 -26.78 -6.30 10.38
C ALA A 109 -27.83 -6.86 9.39
N GLY A 110 -27.44 -7.81 8.53
CA GLY A 110 -28.31 -8.43 7.56
C GLY A 110 -29.28 -9.48 8.13
N GLY A 111 -30.41 -9.67 7.45
CA GLY A 111 -31.43 -10.69 7.76
C GLY A 111 -31.12 -12.08 7.20
N SER A 112 -29.85 -12.39 6.90
CA SER A 112 -29.42 -13.67 6.35
C SER A 112 -29.52 -14.80 7.38
N SER A 113 -29.59 -16.04 6.90
CA SER A 113 -29.61 -17.24 7.75
C SER A 113 -28.29 -17.41 8.52
N ASP A 114 -28.36 -18.04 9.71
CA ASP A 114 -27.19 -18.24 10.57
C ASP A 114 -26.07 -19.03 9.88
N LEU A 115 -26.43 -20.00 9.04
CA LEU A 115 -25.47 -20.76 8.23
C LEU A 115 -24.75 -19.88 7.21
N ALA A 116 -25.46 -18.95 6.57
CA ALA A 116 -24.85 -17.99 5.64
C ALA A 116 -23.91 -17.03 6.39
N LYS A 117 -24.34 -16.51 7.54
CA LYS A 117 -23.49 -15.65 8.40
C LYS A 117 -22.21 -16.37 8.82
N LEU A 118 -22.32 -17.62 9.26
CA LEU A 118 -21.17 -18.45 9.62
C LEU A 118 -20.19 -18.58 8.44
N LEU A 119 -20.70 -18.95 7.26
CA LEU A 119 -19.87 -19.17 6.07
C LEU A 119 -19.15 -17.89 5.62
N TYR A 120 -19.86 -16.76 5.56
CA TYR A 120 -19.27 -15.47 5.21
C TYR A 120 -18.25 -14.99 6.24
N THR A 121 -18.52 -15.21 7.53
CA THR A 121 -17.60 -14.84 8.62
C THR A 121 -16.30 -15.64 8.55
N ILE A 122 -16.39 -16.95 8.26
CA ILE A 122 -15.21 -17.81 8.07
C ILE A 122 -14.41 -17.33 6.86
N LEU A 123 -15.07 -17.10 5.73
CA LEU A 123 -14.40 -16.65 4.50
C LEU A 123 -13.70 -15.30 4.71
N LEU A 124 -14.37 -14.36 5.37
CA LEU A 124 -13.82 -13.04 5.70
C LEU A 124 -12.65 -13.14 6.67
N SER A 125 -12.72 -14.02 7.67
CA SER A 125 -11.62 -14.26 8.63
C SER A 125 -10.36 -14.79 7.95
N ILE A 126 -10.52 -15.75 7.03
CA ILE A 126 -9.41 -16.29 6.24
C ILE A 126 -8.76 -15.18 5.40
N LEU A 127 -9.56 -14.36 4.73
CA LEU A 127 -9.06 -13.22 3.95
C LEU A 127 -8.27 -12.25 4.83
N VAL A 128 -8.82 -11.88 6.00
CA VAL A 128 -8.16 -10.97 6.95
C VAL A 128 -6.84 -11.53 7.43
N MET A 129 -6.78 -12.83 7.74
CA MET A 129 -5.54 -13.49 8.16
C MET A 129 -4.48 -13.48 7.07
N ILE A 130 -4.85 -13.72 5.81
CA ILE A 130 -3.91 -13.66 4.68
C ILE A 130 -3.33 -12.25 4.54
N VAL A 131 -4.17 -11.23 4.60
CA VAL A 131 -3.73 -9.83 4.45
C VAL A 131 -2.85 -9.40 5.63
N LEU A 132 -3.23 -9.73 6.86
CA LEU A 132 -2.39 -9.47 8.04
C LEU A 132 -1.04 -10.16 7.94
N GLY A 133 -1.01 -11.42 7.49
CA GLY A 133 0.23 -12.16 7.23
C GLY A 133 1.12 -11.46 6.20
N ALA A 134 0.54 -11.01 5.09
CA ALA A 134 1.27 -10.26 4.06
C ALA A 134 1.84 -8.93 4.59
N ILE A 135 1.04 -8.16 5.34
CA ILE A 135 1.47 -6.90 5.97
C ILE A 135 2.61 -7.17 6.96
N PHE A 136 2.49 -8.22 7.78
CA PHE A 136 3.51 -8.59 8.75
C PHE A 136 4.85 -8.92 8.09
N VAL A 137 4.84 -9.74 7.03
CA VAL A 137 6.05 -10.06 6.26
C VAL A 137 6.65 -8.79 5.66
N MET A 138 5.83 -7.96 5.00
CA MET A 138 6.28 -6.70 4.43
C MET A 138 6.83 -5.71 5.47
N ALA A 139 6.29 -5.70 6.69
CA ALA A 139 6.78 -4.88 7.79
C ALA A 139 8.17 -5.36 8.24
N ARG A 140 8.36 -6.67 8.41
CA ARG A 140 9.64 -7.28 8.78
C ARG A 140 10.73 -7.04 7.74
N ASP A 141 10.40 -7.13 6.46
CA ASP A 141 11.38 -6.86 5.39
C ASP A 141 11.85 -5.40 5.41
N ALA A 142 10.94 -4.46 5.69
CA ALA A 142 11.31 -3.05 5.80
C ALA A 142 12.15 -2.72 7.03
N GLU A 143 11.94 -3.41 8.16
CA GLU A 143 12.83 -3.29 9.34
C GLU A 143 14.25 -3.75 8.99
N ARG A 144 14.38 -4.89 8.29
CA ARG A 144 15.68 -5.41 7.84
C ARG A 144 16.40 -4.47 6.88
N ASP A 145 15.66 -3.86 5.94
CA ASP A 145 16.21 -2.86 5.01
C ASP A 145 16.67 -1.59 5.73
N ALA A 146 15.91 -1.13 6.73
CA ALA A 146 16.26 0.05 7.53
C ALA A 146 17.56 -0.18 8.33
N ILE A 147 17.72 -1.36 8.93
CA ILE A 147 18.94 -1.75 9.67
C ILE A 147 20.15 -1.80 8.73
N ARG A 148 20.01 -2.41 7.54
CA ARG A 148 21.08 -2.46 6.53
C ARG A 148 21.51 -1.07 6.06
N LYS A 149 20.53 -0.17 5.87
CA LYS A 149 20.80 1.21 5.46
C LYS A 149 21.47 2.03 6.58
N ALA A 150 21.09 1.78 7.84
CA ALA A 150 21.73 2.39 9.01
C ALA A 150 23.18 1.90 9.17
N GLN A 151 23.45 0.60 9.00
CA GLN A 151 24.81 0.04 9.05
C GLN A 151 25.72 0.61 7.96
N ARG A 152 25.24 0.76 6.71
CA ARG A 152 26.01 1.39 5.62
C ARG A 152 26.34 2.86 5.87
N ARG A 153 25.59 3.54 6.75
CA ARG A 153 25.83 4.94 7.11
C ARG A 153 26.89 5.09 8.21
N HIS A 154 27.23 4.01 8.91
CA HIS A 154 28.20 4.00 10.01
C HIS A 154 29.55 3.37 9.66
N ILE A 155 29.71 2.83 8.46
CA ILE A 155 31.00 2.37 7.93
C ILE A 155 31.48 3.48 6.96
N PRO A 156 32.56 4.22 7.27
CA PRO A 156 33.12 5.23 6.37
C PRO A 156 33.68 4.62 5.08
#